data_AF-A0A8H5A4W8-F1
#
_entry.id   AF-A0A8H5A4W8-F1
#
_cell.length_a   1.000
_cell.length_b   1.000
_cell.length_c   1.000
_cell.angle_alpha   90.00
_cell.angle_beta   90.00
_cell.angle_gamma   90.00
#
_symmetry.space_group_name_H-M   'P 1'
#
loop_
_entity.id
_entity.type
_entity.pdbx_description
1 polymer ?
#
loop_
_entity_poly.entity_id
_entity_poly.type
_entity_poly.pdbx_seq_one_letter_code
_entity_poly.pdbx_strand_id
1 'polypeptide(L)'
;MPEAPNSIINRETGAEKRLGRKSATVDPHLQKLIDQTLLYGYVVIPNAFTNAEVEEANTELRRLASSPHAGPAVSGGRNKVFDKFVLHPDVLGLNEYFLDQGFLLNAFHSINIQPGEAPQIIHHDDGFITIPRPHRPFGTAIMVALDSYTKTNGATVVVPKSHTWDSSHVPTPGEAEPVIMERGSLVYFLGTLWHGGGKNVSEKERRALTVQYCQPWVRPLENQILAVDWEKLDELPPRLVDMLGYQVGAPFVGYLLKSTASGNVTGQARISKLAIKRSTFFNMSATIEVPASYSSLPFKNITISHVPADSPSATNVLILAFNRPDKHNAVTENLLTELETAYRVIDQDERVRAVVLTGAGKAFCAGADLQVGFSGLMAHKESEESIARYRDQGGRVALAIANCTKPTIVAINGPAAGFGLTVTFPATIRVAWSGAKVALPFARLGLSLESCSAYFLPRLVGLAKAMHIVTTGETYFASDPLVSPLFSKLLPTPEETVAYAVELASNIGENTSLTSTKLMRDMLLYNSETPEEMHKLDSKVFISLVGSQDNVAGIKGITKKQHPDFSGTFDRNAVPFWPWWDAEKDEQSRAKL
;
A
#
# COMPACT_ATOMS: atom_id res chain seq x y z
N MET A 1 55.91 -3.44 10.98
CA MET A 1 55.38 -4.39 9.98
C MET A 1 54.11 -3.77 9.44
N PRO A 2 53.90 -3.66 8.12
CA PRO A 2 52.64 -3.14 7.58
C PRO A 2 51.53 -4.10 7.98
N GLU A 3 50.41 -3.56 8.48
CA GLU A 3 49.23 -4.35 8.84
C GLU A 3 48.76 -5.20 7.64
N ALA A 4 48.36 -6.44 7.90
CA ALA A 4 47.94 -7.37 6.86
C ALA A 4 46.81 -6.79 6.00
N PRO A 5 46.80 -7.02 4.67
CA PRO A 5 45.79 -6.50 3.74
C PRO A 5 44.33 -6.92 4.07
N ASN A 6 44.14 -7.83 5.02
CA ASN A 6 42.84 -8.27 5.53
C ASN A 6 42.09 -7.19 6.36
N SER A 7 42.73 -6.13 6.83
CA SER A 7 42.07 -5.11 7.67
C SER A 7 41.02 -4.28 6.92
N ILE A 8 41.16 -4.13 5.60
CA ILE A 8 40.24 -3.35 4.75
C ILE A 8 38.92 -4.10 4.50
N ILE A 9 38.98 -5.43 4.45
CA ILE A 9 37.83 -6.30 4.15
C ILE A 9 37.13 -6.75 5.44
N ASN A 10 37.86 -6.85 6.55
CA ASN A 10 37.30 -7.26 7.85
C ASN A 10 36.37 -6.19 8.44
N ARG A 11 35.19 -6.63 8.90
CA ARG A 11 34.10 -5.79 9.41
C ARG A 11 34.40 -5.10 10.75
N GLU A 12 35.44 -5.52 11.47
CA GLU A 12 35.81 -4.99 12.80
C GLU A 12 36.46 -3.58 12.79
N THR A 13 36.11 -2.72 11.84
CA THR A 13 36.58 -1.33 11.78
C THR A 13 35.46 -0.34 12.19
N GLY A 14 35.85 0.78 12.81
CA GLY A 14 35.04 1.61 13.73
C GLY A 14 33.68 2.19 13.32
N ALA A 15 33.14 1.87 12.14
CA ALA A 15 31.81 2.29 11.69
C ALA A 15 30.67 1.62 12.48
N GLU A 16 30.79 0.32 12.83
CA GLU A 16 29.77 -0.37 13.63
C GLU A 16 29.71 0.12 15.08
N LYS A 17 30.87 0.51 15.65
CA LYS A 17 30.95 1.17 16.97
C LYS A 17 30.19 2.50 17.00
N ARG A 18 30.19 3.26 15.91
CA ARG A 18 29.41 4.52 15.78
C ARG A 18 27.90 4.28 15.66
N LEU A 19 27.48 3.12 15.17
CA LEU A 19 26.06 2.76 14.96
C LEU A 19 25.47 1.90 16.10
N GLY A 20 26.23 1.65 17.17
CA GLY A 20 25.74 0.96 18.38
C GLY A 20 25.38 -0.52 18.18
N ARG A 21 25.90 -1.19 17.14
CA ARG A 21 25.55 -2.57 16.80
C ARG A 21 26.42 -3.54 17.61
N LYS A 22 25.78 -4.48 18.34
CA LYS A 22 26.47 -5.58 19.02
C LYS A 22 26.83 -6.66 18.00
N SER A 23 28.07 -7.14 18.02
CA SER A 23 28.48 -8.34 17.28
C SER A 23 27.64 -9.52 17.76
N ALA A 24 26.76 -10.03 16.91
CA ALA A 24 26.11 -11.31 17.16
C ALA A 24 27.17 -12.42 17.12
N THR A 25 27.00 -13.47 17.91
CA THR A 25 27.79 -14.70 17.78
C THR A 25 27.46 -15.35 16.44
N VAL A 26 28.43 -15.36 15.51
CA VAL A 26 28.30 -16.02 14.21
C VAL A 26 28.40 -17.54 14.40
N ASP A 27 27.53 -18.28 13.72
CA ASP A 27 27.55 -19.74 13.73
C ASP A 27 28.90 -20.29 13.19
N PRO A 28 29.52 -21.32 13.82
CA PRO A 28 30.84 -21.81 13.41
C PRO A 28 30.95 -22.29 11.96
N HIS A 29 29.88 -22.82 11.36
CA HIS A 29 29.88 -23.22 9.94
C HIS A 29 29.99 -21.98 9.05
N LEU A 30 29.16 -20.97 9.29
CA LEU A 30 29.24 -19.70 8.56
C LEU A 30 30.59 -19.00 8.73
N GLN A 31 31.18 -19.04 9.93
CA GLN A 31 32.51 -18.47 10.18
C GLN A 31 33.58 -19.12 9.29
N LYS A 32 33.54 -20.45 9.10
CA LYS A 32 34.46 -21.15 8.22
C LYS A 32 34.34 -20.71 6.76
N LEU A 33 33.12 -20.47 6.28
CA LEU A 33 32.88 -19.96 4.93
C LEU A 33 33.41 -18.53 4.77
N ILE A 34 33.22 -17.68 5.78
CA ILE A 34 33.77 -16.31 5.83
C ILE A 34 35.30 -16.36 5.77
N ASP A 35 35.94 -17.19 6.59
CA ASP A 35 37.40 -17.30 6.66
C ASP A 35 38.00 -17.77 5.33
N GLN A 36 37.37 -18.76 4.67
CA GLN A 36 37.79 -19.21 3.34
C GLN A 36 37.63 -18.12 2.27
N THR A 37 36.52 -17.39 2.32
CA THR A 37 36.26 -16.28 1.38
C THR A 37 37.24 -15.13 1.61
N LEU A 38 37.58 -14.79 2.86
CA LEU A 38 38.61 -13.79 3.15
C LEU A 38 39.99 -14.23 2.65
N LEU A 39 40.31 -15.52 2.74
CA LEU A 39 41.60 -16.06 2.33
C LEU A 39 41.76 -16.12 0.80
N TYR A 40 40.76 -16.63 0.09
CA TYR A 40 40.86 -16.92 -1.35
C TYR A 40 40.05 -15.98 -2.24
N GLY A 41 39.13 -15.20 -1.66
CA GLY A 41 38.17 -14.34 -2.36
C GLY A 41 36.93 -15.08 -2.86
N TYR A 42 36.87 -16.40 -2.64
CA TYR A 42 35.73 -17.27 -2.96
C TYR A 42 35.64 -18.46 -2.00
N VAL A 43 34.50 -19.14 -2.00
CA VAL A 43 34.27 -20.41 -1.32
C VAL A 43 33.31 -21.30 -2.11
N VAL A 44 33.58 -22.61 -2.14
CA VAL A 44 32.67 -23.60 -2.72
C VAL A 44 31.81 -24.21 -1.62
N ILE A 45 30.50 -24.18 -1.81
CA ILE A 45 29.51 -24.80 -0.93
C ILE A 45 29.01 -26.07 -1.63
N PRO A 46 29.50 -27.26 -1.25
CA PRO A 46 29.13 -28.51 -1.88
C PRO A 46 27.70 -28.89 -1.49
N ASN A 47 26.97 -29.52 -2.42
CA ASN A 47 25.59 -30.03 -2.18
C ASN A 47 24.63 -28.96 -1.64
N ALA A 48 24.79 -27.71 -2.07
CA ALA A 48 23.93 -26.58 -1.67
C ALA A 48 22.45 -26.79 -2.05
N PHE A 49 22.20 -27.51 -3.14
CA PHE A 49 20.87 -27.86 -3.63
C PHE A 49 20.78 -29.35 -3.95
N THR A 50 19.60 -29.92 -3.73
CA THR A 50 19.33 -31.31 -4.03
C THR A 50 19.26 -31.57 -5.54
N ASN A 51 19.51 -32.81 -5.95
CA ASN A 51 19.38 -33.21 -7.35
C ASN A 51 17.96 -32.98 -7.92
N ALA A 52 16.94 -33.03 -7.07
CA ALA A 52 15.55 -32.77 -7.44
C ALA A 52 15.32 -31.27 -7.74
N GLU A 53 15.81 -30.37 -6.89
CA GLU A 53 15.71 -28.92 -7.11
C GLU A 53 16.47 -28.48 -8.36
N VAL A 54 17.62 -29.09 -8.62
CA VAL A 54 18.39 -28.82 -9.85
C VAL A 54 17.62 -29.32 -11.09
N GLU A 55 16.95 -30.48 -11.02
CA GLU A 55 16.16 -30.97 -12.16
C GLU A 55 14.89 -30.16 -12.39
N GLU A 56 14.25 -29.69 -11.32
CA GLU A 56 13.13 -28.75 -11.38
C GLU A 56 13.54 -27.46 -12.10
N ALA A 57 14.67 -26.85 -11.70
CA ALA A 57 15.21 -25.67 -12.35
C ALA A 57 15.55 -25.91 -13.83
N ASN A 58 16.18 -27.04 -14.16
CA ASN A 58 16.49 -27.40 -15.54
C ASN A 58 15.24 -27.61 -16.40
N THR A 59 14.21 -28.26 -15.84
CA THR A 59 12.93 -28.46 -16.52
C THR A 59 12.28 -27.12 -16.82
N GLU A 60 12.28 -26.21 -15.85
CA GLU A 60 11.70 -24.89 -16.02
C GLU A 60 12.49 -24.04 -17.03
N LEU A 61 13.83 -24.11 -17.02
CA LEU A 61 14.65 -23.46 -18.05
C LEU A 61 14.36 -23.99 -19.46
N ARG A 62 14.16 -25.31 -19.63
CA ARG A 62 13.75 -25.89 -20.93
C ARG A 62 12.38 -25.36 -21.36
N ARG A 63 11.43 -25.24 -20.42
CA ARG A 63 10.10 -24.67 -20.67
C ARG A 63 10.15 -23.19 -21.05
N LEU A 64 11.03 -22.42 -20.41
CA LEU A 64 11.23 -21.01 -20.75
C LEU A 64 11.90 -20.87 -22.12
N ALA A 65 12.94 -21.66 -22.41
CA ALA A 65 13.65 -21.61 -23.68
C ALA A 65 12.78 -21.93 -24.91
N SER A 66 11.66 -22.64 -24.76
CA SER A 66 10.73 -22.93 -25.85
C SER A 66 9.71 -21.82 -26.13
N SER A 67 9.71 -20.75 -25.33
CA SER A 67 8.84 -19.58 -25.52
C SER A 67 9.61 -18.38 -26.07
N PRO A 68 9.15 -17.72 -27.15
CA PRO A 68 9.88 -16.65 -27.84
C PRO A 68 10.10 -15.37 -27.01
N HIS A 69 9.57 -15.29 -25.78
CA HIS A 69 9.66 -14.12 -24.90
C HIS A 69 10.25 -14.43 -23.50
N ALA A 70 10.75 -15.64 -23.25
CA ALA A 70 11.07 -16.11 -21.90
C ALA A 70 12.58 -16.20 -21.65
N GLY A 71 13.19 -15.05 -21.35
CA GLY A 71 14.54 -14.97 -20.80
C GLY A 71 14.55 -15.12 -19.26
N PRO A 72 15.59 -15.71 -18.65
CA PRO A 72 15.74 -15.79 -17.20
C PRO A 72 15.85 -14.42 -16.52
N ALA A 73 16.49 -13.45 -17.21
CA ALA A 73 16.59 -12.04 -16.81
C ALA A 73 15.22 -11.35 -16.63
N VAL A 74 14.18 -11.91 -17.27
CA VAL A 74 12.80 -11.42 -17.14
C VAL A 74 12.12 -12.08 -15.92
N SER A 75 12.73 -12.98 -15.16
CA SER A 75 11.98 -13.91 -14.30
C SER A 75 12.37 -13.96 -12.82
N GLY A 76 13.44 -13.26 -12.40
CA GLY A 76 13.77 -13.14 -10.98
C GLY A 76 12.60 -12.55 -10.19
N GLY A 77 12.01 -13.31 -9.27
CA GLY A 77 10.79 -12.90 -8.55
C GLY A 77 9.47 -13.04 -9.34
N ARG A 78 9.45 -13.70 -10.50
CA ARG A 78 8.21 -14.06 -11.21
C ARG A 78 7.95 -15.57 -11.26
N ASN A 79 8.92 -16.38 -10.84
CA ASN A 79 8.83 -17.85 -10.87
C ASN A 79 9.44 -18.50 -9.61
N LYS A 80 8.55 -19.05 -8.79
CA LYS A 80 8.86 -19.62 -7.46
C LYS A 80 9.90 -20.75 -7.48
N VAL A 81 10.11 -21.40 -8.64
CA VAL A 81 11.15 -22.42 -8.81
C VAL A 81 12.54 -21.85 -8.50
N PHE A 82 12.78 -20.58 -8.82
CA PHE A 82 14.11 -19.99 -8.73
C PHE A 82 14.40 -19.25 -7.42
N ASP A 83 13.39 -18.93 -6.62
CA ASP A 83 13.53 -18.15 -5.39
C ASP A 83 14.51 -18.79 -4.39
N LYS A 84 14.54 -20.13 -4.33
CA LYS A 84 15.43 -20.90 -3.45
C LYS A 84 16.92 -20.66 -3.71
N PHE A 85 17.31 -20.38 -4.96
CA PHE A 85 18.70 -20.10 -5.31
C PHE A 85 19.15 -18.71 -4.85
N VAL A 86 18.21 -17.76 -4.77
CA VAL A 86 18.43 -16.41 -4.25
C VAL A 86 18.44 -16.39 -2.71
N LEU A 87 17.69 -17.29 -2.09
CA LEU A 87 17.48 -17.30 -0.63
C LEU A 87 18.33 -18.35 0.11
N HIS A 88 19.40 -18.86 -0.50
CA HIS A 88 20.24 -19.87 0.15
C HIS A 88 20.86 -19.33 1.47
N PRO A 89 20.66 -20.02 2.62
CA PRO A 89 21.04 -19.48 3.94
C PRO A 89 22.52 -19.08 4.06
N ASP A 90 23.44 -19.94 3.59
CA ASP A 90 24.88 -19.63 3.65
C ASP A 90 25.26 -18.43 2.78
N VAL A 91 24.57 -18.23 1.66
CA VAL A 91 24.84 -17.09 0.74
C VAL A 91 24.35 -15.80 1.37
N LEU A 92 23.14 -15.82 1.97
CA LEU A 92 22.62 -14.68 2.71
C LEU A 92 23.51 -14.35 3.91
N GLY A 93 23.99 -15.34 4.65
CA GLY A 93 24.92 -15.15 5.76
C GLY A 93 26.26 -14.55 5.33
N LEU A 94 26.83 -15.00 4.21
CA LEU A 94 28.04 -14.42 3.62
C LEU A 94 27.81 -12.97 3.18
N ASN A 95 26.69 -12.68 2.51
CA ASN A 95 26.32 -11.32 2.11
C ASN A 95 26.10 -10.40 3.32
N GLU A 96 25.50 -10.92 4.39
CA GLU A 96 25.34 -10.19 5.65
C GLU A 96 26.67 -9.88 6.32
N TYR A 97 27.78 -10.53 5.96
CA TYR A 97 29.13 -10.20 6.40
C TYR A 97 29.84 -9.23 5.43
N PHE A 98 29.89 -9.56 4.14
CA PHE A 98 30.67 -8.82 3.15
C PHE A 98 29.99 -7.54 2.65
N LEU A 99 28.66 -7.50 2.64
CA LEU A 99 27.86 -6.34 2.24
C LEU A 99 27.25 -5.65 3.45
N ASP A 100 26.82 -4.41 3.24
CA ASP A 100 26.13 -3.64 4.26
C ASP A 100 24.66 -4.12 4.39
N GLN A 101 24.04 -3.83 5.53
CA GLN A 101 22.65 -4.19 5.78
C GLN A 101 21.73 -3.58 4.72
N GLY A 102 20.84 -4.41 4.16
CA GLY A 102 19.93 -4.00 3.09
C GLY A 102 20.52 -4.16 1.69
N PHE A 103 21.58 -4.97 1.52
CA PHE A 103 22.10 -5.35 0.20
C PHE A 103 20.99 -5.80 -0.76
N LEU A 104 21.21 -5.54 -2.05
CA LEU A 104 20.20 -5.71 -3.09
C LEU A 104 20.55 -6.88 -4.00
N LEU A 105 19.52 -7.48 -4.60
CA LEU A 105 19.66 -8.38 -5.73
C LEU A 105 20.09 -7.55 -6.95
N ASN A 106 21.28 -7.82 -7.46
CA ASN A 106 21.91 -7.07 -8.54
C ASN A 106 21.50 -7.59 -9.93
N ALA A 107 21.59 -8.91 -10.12
CA ALA A 107 21.23 -9.59 -11.37
C ALA A 107 20.95 -11.07 -11.11
N PHE A 108 20.10 -11.68 -11.95
CA PHE A 108 19.85 -13.12 -11.92
C PHE A 108 19.68 -13.72 -13.31
N HIS A 109 20.67 -14.49 -13.78
CA HIS A 109 20.66 -15.10 -15.11
C HIS A 109 20.86 -16.60 -15.07
N SER A 110 20.35 -17.29 -16.10
CA SER A 110 20.86 -18.61 -16.44
C SER A 110 22.01 -18.47 -17.44
N ILE A 111 22.95 -19.40 -17.36
CA ILE A 111 24.12 -19.47 -18.23
C ILE A 111 24.12 -20.84 -18.87
N ASN A 112 24.29 -20.87 -20.19
CA ASN A 112 24.41 -22.09 -20.95
C ASN A 112 25.63 -22.00 -21.86
N ILE A 113 26.73 -22.68 -21.50
CA ILE A 113 27.96 -22.67 -22.30
C ILE A 113 27.92 -23.85 -23.27
N GLN A 114 27.92 -23.55 -24.56
CA GLN A 114 27.83 -24.51 -25.65
C GLN A 114 29.15 -25.22 -25.92
N PRO A 115 29.13 -26.43 -26.51
CA PRO A 115 30.33 -27.09 -27.02
C PRO A 115 31.14 -26.17 -27.95
N GLY A 116 32.44 -26.03 -27.71
CA GLY A 116 33.34 -25.21 -28.51
C GLY A 116 33.35 -23.71 -28.16
N GLU A 117 32.52 -23.26 -27.23
CA GLU A 117 32.45 -21.85 -26.82
C GLU A 117 33.77 -21.36 -26.21
N ALA A 118 34.17 -20.15 -26.62
CA ALA A 118 35.41 -19.50 -26.19
C ALA A 118 35.35 -19.09 -24.71
N PRO A 119 36.49 -19.02 -24.01
CA PRO A 119 36.50 -18.52 -22.63
C PRO A 119 36.13 -17.04 -22.62
N GLN A 120 35.51 -16.59 -21.52
CA GLN A 120 35.32 -15.17 -21.27
C GLN A 120 36.66 -14.50 -20.99
N ILE A 121 36.73 -13.19 -21.27
CA ILE A 121 37.81 -12.36 -20.78
C ILE A 121 37.71 -12.33 -19.25
N ILE A 122 38.80 -12.65 -18.56
CA ILE A 122 38.82 -12.60 -17.09
C ILE A 122 38.64 -11.15 -16.67
N HIS A 123 37.75 -10.94 -15.73
CA HIS A 123 37.37 -9.64 -15.20
C HIS A 123 37.10 -9.75 -13.71
N HIS A 124 36.84 -8.62 -13.07
CA HIS A 124 36.22 -8.55 -11.75
C HIS A 124 35.00 -7.64 -11.88
N ASP A 125 33.96 -7.90 -11.09
CA ASP A 125 32.64 -7.29 -11.26
C ASP A 125 32.64 -5.78 -11.00
N ASP A 126 33.60 -5.26 -10.22
CA ASP A 126 33.77 -3.84 -9.97
C ASP A 126 34.83 -3.17 -10.86
N GLY A 127 35.23 -3.79 -11.97
CA GLY A 127 36.25 -3.26 -12.90
C GLY A 127 35.93 -1.91 -13.55
N PHE A 128 34.66 -1.50 -13.53
CA PHE A 128 34.22 -0.17 -14.00
C PHE A 128 34.19 0.88 -12.89
N ILE A 129 34.50 0.52 -11.64
CA ILE A 129 34.49 1.43 -10.49
C ILE A 129 35.89 2.03 -10.32
N THR A 130 35.97 3.36 -10.25
CA THR A 130 37.25 4.09 -10.22
C THR A 130 37.90 4.17 -8.83
N ILE A 131 37.41 3.38 -7.86
CA ILE A 131 37.96 3.37 -6.49
C ILE A 131 39.18 2.44 -6.49
N PRO A 132 40.37 2.91 -6.07
CA PRO A 132 41.58 2.09 -6.09
C PRO A 132 41.46 0.87 -5.18
N ARG A 133 41.95 -0.27 -5.66
CA ARG A 133 42.03 -1.51 -4.89
C ARG A 133 43.33 -1.56 -4.07
N PRO A 134 43.35 -2.27 -2.92
CA PRO A 134 42.25 -3.06 -2.34
C PRO A 134 41.18 -2.19 -1.66
N HIS A 135 39.92 -2.60 -1.79
CA HIS A 135 38.75 -2.01 -1.12
C HIS A 135 37.74 -3.11 -0.75
N ARG A 136 36.73 -2.76 0.06
CA ARG A 136 35.59 -3.67 0.31
C ARG A 136 34.84 -3.96 -1.00
N PRO A 137 34.27 -5.16 -1.18
CA PRO A 137 33.52 -5.48 -2.39
C PRO A 137 32.26 -4.60 -2.53
N PHE A 138 32.00 -4.12 -3.75
CA PHE A 138 30.75 -3.42 -4.10
C PHE A 138 29.59 -4.39 -4.39
N GLY A 139 29.92 -5.65 -4.63
CA GLY A 139 28.98 -6.72 -4.88
C GLY A 139 29.62 -8.08 -4.69
N THR A 140 28.78 -9.10 -4.74
CA THR A 140 29.14 -10.50 -4.58
C THR A 140 28.32 -11.31 -5.58
N ALA A 141 28.78 -12.50 -5.92
CA ALA A 141 28.04 -13.35 -6.83
C ALA A 141 28.17 -14.82 -6.45
N ILE A 142 27.17 -15.59 -6.88
CA ILE A 142 27.23 -17.05 -6.86
C ILE A 142 27.11 -17.61 -8.27
N MET A 143 27.76 -18.74 -8.49
CA MET A 143 27.55 -19.61 -9.65
C MET A 143 27.05 -20.96 -9.15
N VAL A 144 25.84 -21.34 -9.55
CA VAL A 144 25.21 -22.62 -9.18
C VAL A 144 25.44 -23.64 -10.30
N ALA A 145 25.93 -24.81 -9.95
CA ALA A 145 26.15 -25.92 -10.87
C ALA A 145 24.83 -26.67 -11.15
N LEU A 146 24.14 -26.33 -12.25
CA LEU A 146 23.01 -27.16 -12.72
C LEU A 146 23.49 -28.46 -13.41
N ASP A 147 24.70 -28.42 -13.96
CA ASP A 147 25.52 -29.57 -14.35
C ASP A 147 26.86 -29.50 -13.60
N SER A 148 27.51 -30.64 -13.33
CA SER A 148 28.83 -30.65 -12.67
C SER A 148 29.85 -29.83 -13.46
N TYR A 149 30.66 -29.03 -12.77
CA TYR A 149 31.72 -28.22 -13.36
C TYR A 149 32.99 -29.06 -13.45
N THR A 150 33.52 -29.20 -14.67
CA THR A 150 34.72 -29.98 -14.94
C THR A 150 35.79 -29.10 -15.62
N LYS A 151 37.02 -29.60 -15.72
CA LYS A 151 38.12 -28.87 -16.38
C LYS A 151 37.85 -28.58 -17.86
N THR A 152 36.90 -29.29 -18.48
CA THR A 152 36.71 -29.29 -19.93
C THR A 152 35.37 -28.70 -20.38
N ASN A 153 34.41 -28.49 -19.49
CA ASN A 153 33.06 -28.06 -19.87
C ASN A 153 32.77 -26.57 -19.65
N GLY A 154 33.82 -25.75 -19.60
CA GLY A 154 33.68 -24.31 -19.36
C GLY A 154 33.21 -23.98 -17.95
N ALA A 155 33.73 -24.68 -16.94
CA ALA A 155 33.59 -24.30 -15.55
C ALA A 155 34.03 -22.84 -15.32
N THR A 156 33.42 -22.17 -14.34
CA THR A 156 33.91 -20.86 -13.87
C THR A 156 35.37 -21.00 -13.45
N VAL A 157 36.22 -20.10 -13.94
CA VAL A 157 37.60 -19.95 -13.52
C VAL A 157 37.74 -18.77 -12.56
N VAL A 158 38.63 -18.89 -11.58
CA VAL A 158 38.94 -17.85 -10.61
C VAL A 158 40.45 -17.70 -10.50
N VAL A 159 40.93 -16.52 -10.11
CA VAL A 159 42.33 -16.30 -9.75
C VAL A 159 42.39 -16.16 -8.22
N PRO A 160 42.74 -17.22 -7.47
CA PRO A 160 42.67 -17.19 -6.02
C PRO A 160 43.49 -16.06 -5.40
N LYS A 161 42.97 -15.45 -4.32
CA LYS A 161 43.57 -14.33 -3.58
C LYS A 161 43.60 -12.99 -4.33
N SER A 162 43.17 -12.97 -5.58
CA SER A 162 43.24 -11.77 -6.40
C SER A 162 42.34 -10.64 -5.88
N HIS A 163 41.35 -10.91 -5.03
CA HIS A 163 40.53 -9.88 -4.36
C HIS A 163 41.34 -8.90 -3.49
N THR A 164 42.56 -9.26 -3.11
CA THR A 164 43.47 -8.42 -2.32
C THR A 164 44.47 -7.60 -3.14
N TRP A 165 44.51 -7.83 -4.47
CA TRP A 165 45.45 -7.14 -5.35
C TRP A 165 45.11 -5.66 -5.54
N ASP A 166 46.13 -4.86 -5.78
CA ASP A 166 45.99 -3.48 -6.23
C ASP A 166 45.50 -3.38 -7.69
N SER A 167 45.09 -2.17 -8.10
CA SER A 167 44.52 -1.92 -9.43
C SER A 167 45.50 -2.06 -10.61
N SER A 168 46.82 -2.18 -10.36
CA SER A 168 47.82 -2.32 -11.43
C SER A 168 48.02 -3.77 -11.87
N HIS A 169 47.55 -4.73 -11.06
CA HIS A 169 47.73 -6.14 -11.33
C HIS A 169 46.62 -6.69 -12.22
N VAL A 170 47.00 -7.19 -13.41
CA VAL A 170 46.12 -7.89 -14.34
C VAL A 170 46.60 -9.35 -14.45
N PRO A 171 45.72 -10.35 -14.23
CA PRO A 171 46.13 -11.74 -14.25
C PRO A 171 46.57 -12.19 -15.65
N THR A 172 47.56 -13.08 -15.67
CA THR A 172 47.93 -13.85 -16.86
C THR A 172 47.03 -15.08 -17.01
N PRO A 173 46.81 -15.61 -18.23
CA PRO A 173 45.94 -16.76 -18.45
C PRO A 173 46.27 -18.02 -17.63
N GLY A 174 47.51 -18.19 -17.17
CA GLY A 174 47.95 -19.34 -16.39
C GLY A 174 47.63 -19.27 -14.89
N GLU A 175 47.21 -18.10 -14.39
CA GLU A 175 46.89 -17.89 -12.97
C GLU A 175 45.43 -18.22 -12.65
N ALA A 176 44.60 -18.43 -13.66
CA ALA A 176 43.20 -18.78 -13.50
C ALA A 176 43.02 -20.29 -13.36
N GLU A 177 42.34 -20.70 -12.30
CA GLU A 177 42.07 -22.09 -11.98
C GLU A 177 40.57 -22.39 -12.11
N PRO A 178 40.17 -23.51 -12.75
CA PRO A 178 38.77 -23.88 -12.84
C PRO A 178 38.23 -24.34 -11.49
N VAL A 179 37.06 -23.82 -11.12
CA VAL A 179 36.32 -24.28 -9.94
C VAL A 179 35.57 -25.56 -10.28
N ILE A 180 36.11 -26.69 -9.81
CA ILE A 180 35.54 -28.02 -10.02
C ILE A 180 34.57 -28.34 -8.90
N MET A 181 33.31 -28.60 -9.24
CA MET A 181 32.27 -28.90 -8.26
C MET A 181 31.16 -29.76 -8.86
N GLU A 182 30.55 -30.59 -8.03
CA GLU A 182 29.44 -31.46 -8.45
C GLU A 182 28.15 -30.68 -8.65
N ARG A 183 27.26 -31.23 -9.47
CA ARG A 183 25.87 -30.77 -9.65
C ARG A 183 25.20 -30.49 -8.30
N GLY A 184 24.50 -29.37 -8.20
CA GLY A 184 23.86 -28.90 -6.97
C GLY A 184 24.79 -28.14 -6.02
N SER A 185 26.10 -28.09 -6.29
CA SER A 185 27.02 -27.22 -5.55
C SER A 185 26.95 -25.78 -6.08
N LEU A 186 27.45 -24.83 -5.29
CA LEU A 186 27.65 -23.46 -5.74
C LEU A 186 29.02 -22.93 -5.34
N VAL A 187 29.54 -21.97 -6.09
CA VAL A 187 30.68 -21.15 -5.69
C VAL A 187 30.21 -19.73 -5.41
N TYR A 188 30.60 -19.19 -4.26
CA TYR A 188 30.41 -17.79 -3.86
C TYR A 188 31.72 -17.05 -4.04
N PHE A 189 31.70 -15.84 -4.60
CA PHE A 189 32.90 -15.01 -4.72
C PHE A 189 32.61 -13.52 -4.54
N LEU A 190 33.65 -12.80 -4.13
CA LEU A 190 33.62 -11.33 -4.01
C LEU A 190 33.75 -10.68 -5.38
N GLY A 191 33.05 -9.58 -5.62
CA GLY A 191 33.11 -8.85 -6.90
C GLY A 191 34.52 -8.33 -7.26
N THR A 192 35.42 -8.22 -6.28
CA THR A 192 36.83 -7.87 -6.47
C THR A 192 37.71 -9.03 -6.97
N LEU A 193 37.22 -10.28 -6.92
CA LEU A 193 37.96 -11.45 -7.37
C LEU A 193 37.99 -11.50 -8.89
N TRP A 194 39.17 -11.69 -9.47
CA TRP A 194 39.30 -11.94 -10.90
C TRP A 194 38.76 -13.34 -11.25
N HIS A 195 37.83 -13.40 -12.20
CA HIS A 195 37.13 -14.61 -12.60
C HIS A 195 36.60 -14.52 -14.04
N GLY A 196 36.03 -15.62 -14.54
CA GLY A 196 35.36 -15.68 -15.84
C GLY A 196 34.82 -17.07 -16.18
N GLY A 197 34.07 -17.19 -17.27
CA GLY A 197 33.69 -18.49 -17.85
C GLY A 197 34.86 -19.15 -18.58
N GLY A 198 35.19 -20.40 -18.23
CA GLY A 198 36.19 -21.19 -18.93
C GLY A 198 35.75 -21.62 -20.33
N LYS A 199 36.71 -22.10 -21.14
CA LYS A 199 36.42 -22.68 -22.46
C LYS A 199 35.69 -24.02 -22.31
N ASN A 200 34.67 -24.25 -23.14
CA ASN A 200 34.04 -25.57 -23.24
C ASN A 200 34.64 -26.34 -24.43
N VAL A 201 35.43 -27.37 -24.12
CA VAL A 201 36.01 -28.33 -25.07
C VAL A 201 35.36 -29.72 -24.97
N SER A 202 34.29 -29.84 -24.18
CA SER A 202 33.50 -31.07 -24.07
C SER A 202 32.45 -31.16 -25.19
N GLU A 203 31.85 -32.33 -25.35
CA GLU A 203 30.82 -32.59 -26.35
C GLU A 203 29.41 -32.11 -25.92
N LYS A 204 29.25 -31.60 -24.70
CA LYS A 204 27.95 -31.24 -24.13
C LYS A 204 27.91 -29.78 -23.70
N GLU A 205 26.72 -29.20 -23.78
CA GLU A 205 26.46 -27.91 -23.14
C GLU A 205 26.57 -28.04 -21.62
N ARG A 206 26.88 -26.94 -20.93
CA ARG A 206 26.88 -26.86 -19.46
C ARG A 206 25.97 -25.74 -19.02
N ARG A 207 25.02 -26.07 -18.15
CA ARG A 207 24.08 -25.12 -17.56
C ARG A 207 24.49 -24.69 -16.17
N ALA A 208 24.16 -23.44 -15.86
CA ALA A 208 24.37 -22.83 -14.56
C ALA A 208 23.35 -21.73 -14.30
N LEU A 209 23.29 -21.30 -13.04
CA LEU A 209 22.65 -20.05 -12.65
C LEU A 209 23.70 -19.11 -12.08
N THR A 210 23.56 -17.82 -12.32
CA THR A 210 24.30 -16.78 -11.60
C THR A 210 23.34 -15.88 -10.85
N VAL A 211 23.60 -15.65 -9.55
CA VAL A 211 22.87 -14.67 -8.76
C VAL A 211 23.88 -13.69 -8.20
N GLN A 212 23.69 -12.41 -8.49
CA GLN A 212 24.58 -11.34 -8.07
C GLN A 212 23.87 -10.45 -7.05
N TYR A 213 24.63 -9.92 -6.10
CA TYR A 213 24.17 -9.00 -5.07
C TYR A 213 25.08 -7.77 -5.05
N CYS A 214 24.55 -6.63 -4.62
CA CYS A 214 25.32 -5.39 -4.52
C CYS A 214 25.03 -4.65 -3.21
N GLN A 215 25.94 -3.74 -2.86
CA GLN A 215 25.76 -2.84 -1.72
C GLN A 215 24.44 -2.07 -1.85
N PRO A 216 23.75 -1.73 -0.73
CA PRO A 216 22.46 -1.05 -0.76
C PRO A 216 22.45 0.27 -1.54
N TRP A 217 23.60 0.93 -1.65
CA TRP A 217 23.77 2.23 -2.31
C TRP A 217 24.31 2.11 -3.74
N VAL A 218 24.60 0.89 -4.21
CA VAL A 218 24.94 0.62 -5.61
C VAL A 218 23.64 0.44 -6.39
N ARG A 219 23.57 1.05 -7.57
CA ARG A 219 22.45 0.82 -8.50
C ARG A 219 22.56 -0.61 -9.05
N PRO A 220 21.52 -1.45 -8.92
CA PRO A 220 21.50 -2.78 -9.52
C PRO A 220 21.68 -2.75 -11.05
N LEU A 221 22.37 -3.76 -11.59
CA LEU A 221 22.53 -4.01 -13.03
C LEU A 221 21.17 -4.21 -13.68
N GLU A 222 20.32 -5.00 -13.04
CA GLU A 222 18.91 -5.17 -13.38
C GLU A 222 18.05 -4.39 -12.39
N ASN A 223 17.20 -3.50 -12.90
CA ASN A 223 16.33 -2.71 -12.03
C ASN A 223 15.16 -3.58 -11.52
N GLN A 224 15.41 -4.37 -10.49
CA GLN A 224 14.48 -5.37 -9.95
C GLN A 224 13.12 -4.79 -9.58
N ILE A 225 13.08 -3.53 -9.12
CA ILE A 225 11.85 -2.80 -8.80
C ILE A 225 10.93 -2.59 -10.02
N LEU A 226 11.50 -2.54 -11.23
CA LEU A 226 10.77 -2.45 -12.50
C LEU A 226 10.50 -3.83 -13.12
N ALA A 227 11.30 -4.83 -12.75
CA ALA A 227 11.19 -6.18 -13.27
C ALA A 227 10.07 -6.97 -12.61
N VAL A 228 9.76 -6.71 -11.34
CA VAL A 228 8.67 -7.41 -10.62
C VAL A 228 7.44 -6.53 -10.56
N ASP A 229 6.31 -7.09 -11.00
CA ASP A 229 5.00 -6.45 -10.90
C ASP A 229 4.66 -6.21 -9.42
N TRP A 230 4.45 -4.94 -9.07
CA TRP A 230 4.11 -4.47 -7.73
C TRP A 230 2.91 -5.18 -7.10
N GLU A 231 1.96 -5.69 -7.90
CA GLU A 231 0.79 -6.45 -7.40
C GLU A 231 1.18 -7.85 -6.89
N LYS A 232 2.32 -8.40 -7.34
CA LYS A 232 2.79 -9.75 -7.02
C LYS A 232 3.76 -9.79 -5.84
N LEU A 233 4.13 -8.65 -5.27
CA LEU A 233 5.09 -8.59 -4.16
C LEU A 233 4.60 -9.35 -2.92
N ASP A 234 3.29 -9.38 -2.67
CA ASP A 234 2.68 -10.10 -1.54
C ASP A 234 2.78 -11.64 -1.71
N GLU A 235 3.10 -12.14 -2.91
CA GLU A 235 3.30 -13.57 -3.19
C GLU A 235 4.76 -14.03 -3.03
N LEU A 236 5.69 -13.08 -2.88
CA LEU A 236 7.12 -13.36 -2.78
C LEU A 236 7.57 -13.49 -1.32
N PRO A 237 8.63 -14.28 -1.05
CA PRO A 237 9.24 -14.31 0.27
C PRO A 237 9.66 -12.90 0.71
N PRO A 238 9.37 -12.45 1.94
CA PRO A 238 9.65 -11.07 2.37
C PRO A 238 11.11 -10.66 2.19
N ARG A 239 12.04 -11.59 2.47
CA ARG A 239 13.47 -11.34 2.29
C ARG A 239 13.86 -11.08 0.84
N LEU A 240 13.17 -11.71 -0.11
CA LEU A 240 13.39 -11.45 -1.54
C LEU A 240 12.91 -10.03 -1.88
N VAL A 241 11.72 -9.64 -1.43
CA VAL A 241 11.16 -8.29 -1.63
C VAL A 241 12.09 -7.20 -1.10
N ASP A 242 12.68 -7.41 0.09
CA ASP A 242 13.66 -6.48 0.66
C ASP A 242 14.85 -6.27 -0.30
N MET A 243 15.38 -7.36 -0.86
CA MET A 243 16.49 -7.34 -1.80
C MET A 243 16.13 -6.77 -3.19
N LEU A 244 14.85 -6.68 -3.56
CA LEU A 244 14.43 -6.01 -4.81
C LEU A 244 14.56 -4.48 -4.73
N GLY A 245 14.91 -3.91 -3.57
CA GLY A 245 15.08 -2.47 -3.37
C GLY A 245 13.90 -1.77 -2.70
N TYR A 246 12.96 -2.53 -2.13
CA TYR A 246 11.83 -1.98 -1.38
C TYR A 246 12.16 -1.68 0.09
N GLN A 247 13.33 -2.08 0.59
CA GLN A 247 13.79 -1.74 1.94
C GLN A 247 14.64 -0.45 1.94
N VAL A 248 14.46 0.41 2.95
CA VAL A 248 15.37 1.54 3.19
C VAL A 248 16.67 1.04 3.82
N GLY A 249 17.81 1.37 3.21
CA GLY A 249 19.14 1.11 3.75
C GLY A 249 19.55 2.17 4.77
N ALA A 250 20.03 1.74 5.95
CA ALA A 250 20.52 2.66 6.97
C ALA A 250 21.91 3.23 6.60
N PRO A 251 22.24 4.50 6.92
CA PRO A 251 21.36 5.48 7.56
C PRO A 251 20.42 6.18 6.58
N PHE A 252 20.77 6.26 5.28
CA PHE A 252 20.17 7.20 4.33
C PHE A 252 20.17 6.74 2.86
N VAL A 253 19.96 5.45 2.59
CA VAL A 253 20.03 4.88 1.23
C VAL A 253 18.66 4.36 0.78
N GLY A 254 18.24 4.67 -0.44
CA GLY A 254 16.90 4.34 -0.95
C GLY A 254 15.83 5.43 -0.71
N TYR A 255 16.24 6.71 -0.75
CA TYR A 255 15.31 7.85 -0.70
C TYR A 255 14.50 8.00 -1.96
N LEU A 256 13.31 8.57 -1.80
CA LEU A 256 12.55 9.15 -2.90
C LEU A 256 11.89 10.43 -2.41
N LEU A 257 12.54 11.55 -2.70
CA LEU A 257 12.11 12.88 -2.31
C LEU A 257 10.60 13.07 -2.53
N LYS A 258 9.89 13.39 -1.45
CA LYS A 258 8.51 13.86 -1.50
C LYS A 258 8.52 15.22 -2.19
N SER A 259 8.24 15.26 -3.49
CA SER A 259 7.74 16.50 -4.08
C SER A 259 6.37 16.76 -3.50
N THR A 260 6.23 17.86 -2.79
CA THR A 260 4.96 18.54 -2.56
C THR A 260 4.66 19.42 -3.76
N ALA A 261 3.50 19.25 -4.41
CA ALA A 261 2.79 20.20 -5.29
C ALA A 261 3.60 21.04 -6.33
N SER A 262 4.85 20.71 -6.63
CA SER A 262 5.62 21.33 -7.72
C SER A 262 6.46 20.35 -8.54
N GLY A 263 6.22 19.03 -8.48
CA GLY A 263 6.86 18.07 -9.40
C GLY A 263 7.07 16.67 -8.84
N ASN A 264 6.02 15.85 -8.86
CA ASN A 264 5.96 14.53 -8.22
C ASN A 264 7.10 13.57 -8.63
N VAL A 265 7.80 13.00 -7.65
CA VAL A 265 8.69 11.82 -7.80
C VAL A 265 8.16 10.71 -6.87
N THR A 266 8.00 9.51 -7.43
CA THR A 266 7.10 8.42 -7.00
C THR A 266 7.77 7.19 -6.36
N GLY A 267 7.99 7.16 -5.05
CA GLY A 267 8.30 5.86 -4.42
C GLY A 267 8.69 5.78 -2.94
N GLN A 268 8.93 6.89 -2.23
CA GLN A 268 9.11 6.83 -0.76
C GLN A 268 7.74 6.68 -0.09
N ALA A 269 6.68 7.15 -0.76
CA ALA A 269 5.30 6.97 -0.34
C ALA A 269 4.79 5.51 -0.42
N ARG A 270 5.48 4.58 -1.10
CA ARG A 270 5.08 3.16 -1.17
C ARG A 270 5.90 2.23 -0.28
N ILE A 271 7.19 2.51 -0.06
CA ILE A 271 8.03 1.73 0.88
C ILE A 271 7.51 1.85 2.32
N SER A 272 7.08 3.05 2.72
CA SER A 272 6.38 3.24 4.00
C SER A 272 4.99 2.59 4.03
N LYS A 273 4.31 2.45 2.88
CA LYS A 273 2.99 1.79 2.80
C LYS A 273 3.05 0.26 2.96
N LEU A 274 4.16 -0.41 2.63
CA LEU A 274 4.30 -1.86 2.94
C LEU A 274 4.45 -2.10 4.45
N ALA A 275 5.16 -1.23 5.17
CA ALA A 275 5.22 -1.25 6.63
C ALA A 275 3.87 -0.90 7.27
N ILE A 276 3.09 0.00 6.65
CA ILE A 276 1.75 0.40 7.13
C ILE A 276 0.67 -0.65 6.78
N LYS A 277 0.79 -1.38 5.66
CA LYS A 277 -0.12 -2.49 5.28
C LYS A 277 -0.23 -3.52 6.41
N ARG A 278 0.85 -3.80 7.15
CA ARG A 278 0.86 -4.73 8.30
C ARG A 278 0.03 -4.28 9.51
N SER A 279 -0.34 -3.00 9.62
CA SER A 279 -1.27 -2.53 10.67
C SER A 279 -2.74 -2.50 10.25
N THR A 280 -3.02 -2.67 8.95
CA THR A 280 -4.37 -2.58 8.37
C THR A 280 -4.90 -3.90 7.79
N PHE A 281 -4.16 -5.01 7.91
CA PHE A 281 -4.65 -6.35 7.55
C PHE A 281 -5.29 -7.11 8.73
N PHE A 282 -5.89 -6.39 9.66
CA PHE A 282 -7.09 -6.91 10.32
C PHE A 282 -8.29 -6.46 9.46
N ASN A 283 -8.96 -7.43 8.83
CA ASN A 283 -10.15 -7.33 7.99
C ASN A 283 -9.97 -6.98 6.50
N MET A 284 -9.69 -8.01 5.69
CA MET A 284 -10.47 -8.27 4.47
C MET A 284 -10.42 -9.76 4.08
N SER A 285 -11.17 -10.57 4.82
CA SER A 285 -11.87 -11.78 4.33
C SER A 285 -12.90 -12.25 5.37
N ALA A 286 -13.57 -11.30 6.03
CA ALA A 286 -14.83 -11.59 6.70
C ALA A 286 -15.91 -10.97 5.81
N THR A 287 -16.69 -11.80 5.14
CA THR A 287 -17.95 -11.38 4.53
C THR A 287 -18.74 -10.67 5.62
N ILE A 288 -19.00 -9.37 5.46
CA ILE A 288 -19.82 -8.64 6.44
C ILE A 288 -21.22 -9.22 6.34
N GLU A 289 -21.66 -9.91 7.39
CA GLU A 289 -22.98 -10.53 7.42
C GLU A 289 -24.06 -9.43 7.53
N VAL A 290 -24.92 -9.34 6.52
CA VAL A 290 -26.02 -8.38 6.49
C VAL A 290 -27.11 -8.87 7.46
N PRO A 291 -27.49 -8.09 8.48
CA PRO A 291 -28.43 -8.54 9.49
C PRO A 291 -29.85 -8.64 8.93
N ALA A 292 -30.68 -9.53 9.46
CA ALA A 292 -32.09 -9.59 9.09
C ALA A 292 -32.82 -8.25 9.37
N SER A 293 -32.49 -7.63 10.50
CA SER A 293 -33.03 -6.36 11.01
C SER A 293 -31.91 -5.52 11.61
N TYR A 294 -31.91 -4.21 11.38
CA TYR A 294 -30.93 -3.32 12.00
C TYR A 294 -31.28 -2.98 13.46
N SER A 295 -32.57 -3.05 13.81
CA SER A 295 -33.05 -2.81 15.17
C SER A 295 -32.55 -3.85 16.19
N SER A 296 -32.09 -5.03 15.72
CA SER A 296 -31.54 -6.09 16.57
C SER A 296 -30.02 -6.00 16.79
N LEU A 297 -29.34 -5.05 16.14
CA LEU A 297 -27.90 -4.91 16.32
C LEU A 297 -27.57 -4.44 17.76
N PRO A 298 -26.53 -5.01 18.41
CA PRO A 298 -26.24 -4.78 19.83
C PRO A 298 -25.51 -3.44 20.08
N PHE A 299 -25.82 -2.40 19.32
CA PHE A 299 -25.25 -1.08 19.49
C PHE A 299 -25.80 -0.41 20.75
N LYS A 300 -24.91 0.23 21.51
CA LYS A 300 -25.23 0.87 22.79
C LYS A 300 -25.43 2.37 22.67
N ASN A 301 -24.70 3.02 21.76
CA ASN A 301 -24.62 4.48 21.68
C ASN A 301 -25.19 5.04 20.38
N ILE A 302 -25.62 4.18 19.48
CA ILE A 302 -26.49 4.49 18.36
C ILE A 302 -27.69 3.54 18.33
N THR A 303 -28.79 3.96 17.70
CA THR A 303 -29.92 3.11 17.34
C THR A 303 -30.17 3.19 15.86
N ILE A 304 -30.62 2.09 15.26
CA ILE A 304 -31.04 2.07 13.86
C ILE A 304 -32.46 1.52 13.81
N SER A 305 -33.38 2.28 13.23
CA SER A 305 -34.77 1.87 13.03
C SER A 305 -35.15 1.91 11.55
N HIS A 306 -36.21 1.20 11.21
CA HIS A 306 -36.74 1.10 9.86
C HIS A 306 -37.79 2.20 9.58
N VAL A 307 -38.15 2.38 8.31
CA VAL A 307 -39.31 3.19 7.90
C VAL A 307 -40.24 2.31 7.06
N PRO A 308 -41.41 1.90 7.60
CA PRO A 308 -41.94 2.20 8.93
C PRO A 308 -41.20 1.43 10.04
N ALA A 309 -41.26 1.94 11.28
CA ALA A 309 -40.45 1.47 12.41
C ALA A 309 -40.78 0.06 12.91
N ASP A 310 -41.99 -0.41 12.65
CA ASP A 310 -42.50 -1.73 13.01
C ASP A 310 -42.08 -2.84 12.03
N SER A 311 -41.38 -2.51 10.94
CA SER A 311 -40.91 -3.50 9.98
C SER A 311 -39.99 -4.55 10.65
N PRO A 312 -40.27 -5.86 10.48
CA PRO A 312 -39.46 -6.93 11.06
C PRO A 312 -38.12 -7.14 10.33
N SER A 313 -37.96 -6.52 9.15
CA SER A 313 -36.76 -6.58 8.32
C SER A 313 -36.34 -5.20 7.83
N ALA A 314 -35.09 -5.08 7.36
CA ALA A 314 -34.59 -3.82 6.81
C ALA A 314 -35.47 -3.31 5.66
N THR A 315 -35.67 -2.00 5.64
CA THR A 315 -36.49 -1.27 4.65
C THR A 315 -35.60 -0.40 3.77
N ASN A 316 -36.20 0.23 2.75
CA ASN A 316 -35.49 1.14 1.85
C ASN A 316 -34.87 2.35 2.56
N VAL A 317 -35.42 2.77 3.70
CA VAL A 317 -34.91 3.89 4.49
C VAL A 317 -34.63 3.45 5.91
N LEU A 318 -33.42 3.72 6.38
CA LEU A 318 -33.02 3.53 7.77
C LEU A 318 -32.91 4.88 8.47
N ILE A 319 -33.33 4.96 9.72
CA ILE A 319 -33.07 6.09 10.62
C ILE A 319 -31.97 5.65 11.59
N LEU A 320 -30.78 6.23 11.44
CA LEU A 320 -29.68 6.10 12.39
C LEU A 320 -29.71 7.29 13.35
N ALA A 321 -29.87 7.03 14.64
CA ALA A 321 -29.87 8.06 15.67
C ALA A 321 -28.72 7.88 16.67
N PHE A 322 -28.06 8.97 17.06
CA PHE A 322 -27.22 8.95 18.27
C PHE A 322 -28.09 8.67 19.49
N ASN A 323 -27.64 7.79 20.38
CA ASN A 323 -28.44 7.29 21.50
C ASN A 323 -27.72 7.44 22.85
N ARG A 324 -27.41 8.70 23.22
CA ARG A 324 -27.00 9.09 24.57
C ARG A 324 -27.69 10.39 24.98
N PRO A 325 -29.05 10.44 25.00
CA PRO A 325 -29.79 11.69 25.14
C PRO A 325 -29.48 12.45 26.44
N ASP A 326 -29.25 11.73 27.54
CA ASP A 326 -28.91 12.32 28.86
C ASP A 326 -27.53 13.00 28.88
N LYS A 327 -26.69 12.71 27.89
CA LYS A 327 -25.37 13.31 27.69
C LYS A 327 -25.33 14.17 26.42
N HIS A 328 -26.49 14.63 25.95
CA HIS A 328 -26.61 15.40 24.70
C HIS A 328 -25.93 14.72 23.50
N ASN A 329 -25.99 13.39 23.47
CA ASN A 329 -25.36 12.57 22.43
C ASN A 329 -23.85 12.82 22.28
N ALA A 330 -23.15 13.14 23.39
CA ALA A 330 -21.71 13.31 23.40
C ALA A 330 -20.99 12.03 22.93
N VAL A 331 -19.83 12.20 22.31
CA VAL A 331 -19.11 11.19 21.55
C VAL A 331 -18.12 10.44 22.43
N THR A 332 -18.14 9.12 22.31
CA THR A 332 -17.13 8.20 22.87
C THR A 332 -16.47 7.42 21.74
N GLU A 333 -15.32 6.79 22.00
CA GLU A 333 -14.67 5.89 21.03
C GLU A 333 -15.60 4.73 20.60
N ASN A 334 -16.40 4.21 21.54
CA ASN A 334 -17.39 3.17 21.24
C ASN A 334 -18.43 3.66 20.24
N LEU A 335 -18.98 4.87 20.44
CA LEU A 335 -19.95 5.47 19.52
C LEU A 335 -19.36 5.62 18.10
N LEU A 336 -18.12 6.09 17.98
CA LEU A 336 -17.43 6.21 16.68
C LEU A 336 -17.25 4.84 16.01
N THR A 337 -16.90 3.81 16.78
CA THR A 337 -16.75 2.43 16.29
C THR A 337 -18.09 1.86 15.82
N GLU A 338 -19.18 2.10 16.55
CA GLU A 338 -20.53 1.67 16.16
C GLU A 338 -20.99 2.35 14.87
N LEU A 339 -20.74 3.66 14.70
CA LEU A 339 -21.05 4.38 13.46
C LEU A 339 -20.25 3.84 12.28
N GLU A 340 -18.94 3.67 12.43
CA GLU A 340 -18.07 3.13 11.38
C GLU A 340 -18.56 1.74 10.95
N THR A 341 -18.93 0.89 11.92
CA THR A 341 -19.46 -0.45 11.67
C THR A 341 -20.82 -0.39 10.97
N ALA A 342 -21.74 0.44 11.45
CA ALA A 342 -23.08 0.59 10.88
C ALA A 342 -23.02 0.99 9.40
N TYR A 343 -22.24 2.02 9.05
CA TYR A 343 -22.11 2.44 7.65
C TYR A 343 -21.45 1.38 6.76
N ARG A 344 -20.51 0.58 7.29
CA ARG A 344 -19.93 -0.54 6.53
C ARG A 344 -20.95 -1.64 6.23
N VAL A 345 -21.80 -1.98 7.19
CA VAL A 345 -22.88 -2.97 7.00
C VAL A 345 -23.95 -2.43 6.04
N ILE A 346 -24.41 -1.20 6.26
CA ILE A 346 -25.39 -0.52 5.40
C ILE A 346 -24.86 -0.42 3.96
N ASP A 347 -23.57 -0.15 3.77
CA ASP A 347 -22.97 -0.11 2.43
C ASP A 347 -23.01 -1.45 1.68
N GLN A 348 -23.20 -2.59 2.35
CA GLN A 348 -23.32 -3.90 1.68
C GLN A 348 -24.77 -4.35 1.47
N ASP A 349 -25.74 -3.68 2.09
CA ASP A 349 -27.14 -4.11 2.06
C ASP A 349 -27.92 -3.44 0.92
N GLU A 350 -28.28 -4.24 -0.08
CA GLU A 350 -29.02 -3.78 -1.27
C GLU A 350 -30.48 -3.41 -0.98
N ARG A 351 -31.04 -3.85 0.16
CA ARG A 351 -32.38 -3.46 0.59
C ARG A 351 -32.45 -1.98 0.95
N VAL A 352 -31.33 -1.40 1.38
CA VAL A 352 -31.25 -0.03 1.89
C VAL A 352 -30.91 0.93 0.75
N ARG A 353 -31.72 1.99 0.65
CA ARG A 353 -31.66 3.00 -0.42
C ARG A 353 -31.27 4.38 0.09
N ALA A 354 -31.54 4.70 1.35
CA ALA A 354 -31.13 5.96 1.97
C ALA A 354 -31.01 5.81 3.49
N VAL A 355 -30.22 6.69 4.11
CA VAL A 355 -30.04 6.76 5.57
C VAL A 355 -30.40 8.15 6.05
N VAL A 356 -31.24 8.24 7.08
CA VAL A 356 -31.45 9.46 7.85
C VAL A 356 -30.56 9.43 9.08
N LEU A 357 -29.71 10.45 9.28
CA LEU A 357 -28.90 10.60 10.48
C LEU A 357 -29.48 11.70 11.38
N THR A 358 -29.81 11.37 12.63
CA THR A 358 -30.38 12.31 13.62
C THR A 358 -29.84 12.05 15.04
N GLY A 359 -30.27 12.81 16.05
CA GLY A 359 -29.97 12.55 17.46
C GLY A 359 -31.22 12.23 18.27
N ALA A 360 -31.14 11.25 19.18
CA ALA A 360 -32.21 10.99 20.14
C ALA A 360 -32.34 12.13 21.14
N GLY A 361 -33.57 12.49 21.50
CA GLY A 361 -33.87 13.53 22.49
C GLY A 361 -33.69 14.96 21.96
N LYS A 362 -33.20 15.85 22.83
CA LYS A 362 -33.18 17.32 22.60
C LYS A 362 -31.95 17.82 21.84
N ALA A 363 -30.95 16.98 21.61
CA ALA A 363 -29.70 17.35 20.95
C ALA A 363 -29.43 16.45 19.76
N PHE A 364 -28.76 17.00 18.75
CA PHE A 364 -28.22 16.18 17.68
C PHE A 364 -26.99 15.43 18.20
N CYS A 365 -25.90 16.17 18.49
CA CYS A 365 -24.67 15.64 19.08
C CYS A 365 -23.78 16.78 19.61
N ALA A 366 -23.48 16.77 20.91
CA ALA A 366 -22.67 17.83 21.54
C ALA A 366 -21.15 17.76 21.27
N GLY A 367 -20.68 16.78 20.48
CA GLY A 367 -19.25 16.58 20.21
C GLY A 367 -18.59 15.68 21.24
N ALA A 368 -17.26 15.80 21.42
CA ALA A 368 -16.50 14.92 22.31
C ALA A 368 -17.03 14.96 23.76
N ASP A 369 -17.14 13.78 24.37
CA ASP A 369 -17.47 13.67 25.79
C ASP A 369 -16.27 14.12 26.64
N LEU A 370 -16.28 15.41 27.03
CA LEU A 370 -15.19 16.02 27.80
C LEU A 370 -14.99 15.39 29.19
N GLN A 371 -15.98 14.66 29.72
CA GLN A 371 -15.83 13.92 30.98
C GLN A 371 -14.95 12.66 30.80
N VAL A 372 -14.96 12.07 29.60
CA VAL A 372 -14.06 10.97 29.21
C VAL A 372 -12.68 11.53 28.87
N GLY A 373 -12.63 12.73 28.28
CA GLY A 373 -11.39 13.43 27.94
C GLY A 373 -10.65 12.82 26.74
N PHE A 374 -9.39 13.21 26.55
CA PHE A 374 -8.55 12.81 25.41
C PHE A 374 -7.34 11.94 25.81
N SER A 375 -7.37 11.33 27.00
CA SER A 375 -6.24 10.57 27.54
C SER A 375 -5.87 9.37 26.67
N GLY A 376 -6.85 8.66 26.11
CA GLY A 376 -6.66 7.56 25.17
C GLY A 376 -5.88 7.95 23.90
N LEU A 377 -5.94 9.23 23.51
CA LEU A 377 -5.22 9.73 22.35
C LEU A 377 -3.73 10.03 22.62
N MET A 378 -3.31 10.08 23.89
CA MET A 378 -1.92 10.41 24.23
C MET A 378 -0.94 9.30 23.82
N ALA A 379 -1.39 8.04 23.78
CA ALA A 379 -0.60 6.92 23.26
C ALA A 379 -0.18 7.12 21.78
N HIS A 380 -0.95 7.88 21.01
CA HIS A 380 -0.62 8.20 19.62
C HIS A 380 0.45 9.30 19.49
N LYS A 381 0.87 9.93 20.59
CA LYS A 381 1.90 10.99 20.61
C LYS A 381 3.28 10.50 21.04
N GLU A 382 3.46 9.20 21.24
CA GLU A 382 4.70 8.61 21.75
C GLU A 382 5.89 8.76 20.77
N SER A 383 5.63 8.92 19.47
CA SER A 383 6.66 9.19 18.45
C SER A 383 6.09 9.93 17.24
N GLU A 384 6.94 10.60 16.46
CA GLU A 384 6.56 11.22 15.18
C GLU A 384 5.95 10.20 14.21
N GLU A 385 6.44 8.97 14.23
CA GLU A 385 5.93 7.87 13.41
C GLU A 385 4.52 7.44 13.83
N SER A 386 4.24 7.40 15.14
CA SER A 386 2.90 7.14 15.69
C SER A 386 1.92 8.23 15.28
N ILE A 387 2.33 9.50 15.38
CA ILE A 387 1.55 10.65 14.94
C ILE A 387 1.29 10.59 13.43
N ALA A 388 2.29 10.25 12.63
CA ALA A 388 2.17 10.18 11.17
C ALA A 388 1.22 9.06 10.69
N ARG A 389 1.08 7.97 11.47
CA ARG A 389 0.13 6.89 11.20
C ARG A 389 -1.25 7.12 11.77
N TYR A 390 -1.39 8.02 12.74
CA TYR A 390 -2.65 8.26 13.41
C TYR A 390 -3.70 8.76 12.43
N ARG A 391 -4.85 8.09 12.44
CA ARG A 391 -6.05 8.51 11.72
C ARG A 391 -7.13 8.76 12.74
N ASP A 392 -7.64 9.98 12.79
CA ASP A 392 -8.70 10.33 13.72
C ASP A 392 -9.95 9.48 13.43
N GLN A 393 -10.53 8.89 14.49
CA GLN A 393 -11.68 7.99 14.35
C GLN A 393 -12.88 8.71 13.72
N GLY A 394 -13.08 10.00 14.03
CA GLY A 394 -14.12 10.81 13.41
C GLY A 394 -13.95 10.96 11.90
N GLY A 395 -12.71 11.11 11.42
CA GLY A 395 -12.35 11.11 10.00
C GLY A 395 -12.60 9.77 9.32
N ARG A 396 -12.42 8.65 10.03
CA ARG A 396 -12.82 7.33 9.51
C ARG A 396 -14.33 7.23 9.34
N VAL A 397 -15.12 7.72 10.30
CA VAL A 397 -16.58 7.80 10.19
C VAL A 397 -16.98 8.72 9.03
N ALA A 398 -16.38 9.89 8.92
CA ALA A 398 -16.67 10.84 7.84
C ALA A 398 -16.41 10.22 6.45
N LEU A 399 -15.31 9.47 6.32
CA LEU A 399 -15.00 8.73 5.10
C LEU A 399 -15.93 7.53 4.88
N ALA A 400 -16.39 6.85 5.93
CA ALA A 400 -17.40 5.80 5.80
C ALA A 400 -18.71 6.34 5.23
N ILE A 401 -19.16 7.51 5.70
CA ILE A 401 -20.33 8.23 5.15
C ILE A 401 -20.08 8.65 3.70
N ALA A 402 -18.93 9.28 3.42
CA ALA A 402 -18.56 9.75 2.08
C ALA A 402 -18.38 8.61 1.06
N ASN A 403 -18.02 7.41 1.50
CA ASN A 403 -17.84 6.25 0.65
C ASN A 403 -19.10 5.39 0.51
N CYS A 404 -20.02 5.48 1.47
CA CYS A 404 -21.29 4.76 1.40
C CYS A 404 -22.04 5.09 0.10
N THR A 405 -22.47 4.03 -0.58
CA THR A 405 -23.23 4.11 -1.83
C THR A 405 -24.66 4.64 -1.61
N LYS A 406 -25.14 4.60 -0.36
CA LYS A 406 -26.44 5.11 0.06
C LYS A 406 -26.32 6.58 0.43
N PRO A 407 -27.18 7.47 -0.10
CA PRO A 407 -27.20 8.87 0.32
C PRO A 407 -27.57 8.97 1.80
N THR A 408 -26.79 9.76 2.54
CA THR A 408 -27.10 10.13 3.92
C THR A 408 -27.76 11.50 3.96
N ILE A 409 -28.92 11.58 4.60
CA ILE A 409 -29.71 12.79 4.81
C ILE A 409 -29.62 13.10 6.31
N VAL A 410 -28.99 14.20 6.67
CA VAL A 410 -28.83 14.60 8.07
C VAL A 410 -30.01 15.48 8.49
N ALA A 411 -30.61 15.17 9.63
CA ALA A 411 -31.61 15.99 10.31
C ALA A 411 -31.05 16.52 11.63
N ILE A 412 -30.60 17.77 11.67
CA ILE A 412 -30.12 18.40 12.91
C ILE A 412 -31.34 18.88 13.72
N ASN A 413 -31.80 18.02 14.63
CA ASN A 413 -32.95 18.26 15.51
C ASN A 413 -32.63 19.11 16.76
N GLY A 414 -31.36 19.42 17.03
CA GLY A 414 -30.96 20.17 18.22
C GLY A 414 -29.49 20.56 18.20
N PRO A 415 -28.89 20.93 19.34
CA PRO A 415 -27.48 21.35 19.40
C PRO A 415 -26.50 20.35 18.73
N ALA A 416 -25.59 20.89 17.91
CA ALA A 416 -24.56 20.14 17.18
C ALA A 416 -23.19 20.84 17.30
N ALA A 417 -22.21 20.24 17.97
CA ALA A 417 -20.91 20.89 18.20
C ALA A 417 -19.73 19.95 17.95
N GLY A 418 -18.60 20.49 17.47
CA GLY A 418 -17.39 19.73 17.18
C GLY A 418 -17.67 18.56 16.23
N PHE A 419 -17.30 17.33 16.62
CA PHE A 419 -17.65 16.10 15.88
C PHE A 419 -19.14 16.04 15.49
N GLY A 420 -20.04 16.48 16.40
CA GLY A 420 -21.48 16.46 16.14
C GLY A 420 -21.91 17.35 14.97
N LEU A 421 -21.12 18.37 14.61
CA LEU A 421 -21.36 19.13 13.38
C LEU A 421 -20.53 18.58 12.21
N THR A 422 -19.27 18.22 12.43
CA THR A 422 -18.35 17.80 11.35
C THR A 422 -18.71 16.44 10.74
N VAL A 423 -19.32 15.52 11.50
CA VAL A 423 -19.86 14.24 10.99
C VAL A 423 -20.92 14.44 9.91
N THR A 424 -21.57 15.61 9.87
CA THR A 424 -22.64 15.92 8.90
C THR A 424 -22.10 16.38 7.54
N PHE A 425 -20.86 16.86 7.49
CA PHE A 425 -20.27 17.46 6.29
C PHE A 425 -20.13 16.52 5.08
N PRO A 426 -19.80 15.22 5.23
CA PRO A 426 -19.79 14.29 4.09
C PRO A 426 -21.19 13.86 3.63
N ALA A 427 -22.27 14.20 4.35
CA ALA A 427 -23.62 13.79 3.99
C ALA A 427 -24.05 14.38 2.63
N THR A 428 -24.95 13.68 1.95
CA THR A 428 -25.50 14.14 0.66
C THR A 428 -26.35 15.38 0.86
N ILE A 429 -27.22 15.37 1.87
CA ILE A 429 -28.14 16.48 2.19
C ILE A 429 -28.14 16.72 3.70
N ARG A 430 -28.19 17.99 4.11
CA ARG A 430 -28.34 18.41 5.51
C ARG A 430 -29.54 19.33 5.64
N VAL A 431 -30.43 19.03 6.57
CA VAL A 431 -31.50 19.91 7.01
C VAL A 431 -31.38 20.15 8.51
N ALA A 432 -31.86 21.29 8.98
CA ALA A 432 -31.73 21.64 10.38
C ALA A 432 -32.98 22.34 10.91
N TRP A 433 -33.25 22.14 12.19
CA TRP A 433 -34.13 23.03 12.93
C TRP A 433 -33.50 24.43 12.96
N SER A 434 -34.26 25.45 12.54
CA SER A 434 -33.80 26.85 12.47
C SER A 434 -33.23 27.39 13.80
N GLY A 435 -33.73 26.88 14.93
CA GLY A 435 -33.28 27.21 16.29
C GLY A 435 -32.15 26.34 16.84
N ALA A 436 -31.65 25.37 16.07
CA ALA A 436 -30.53 24.54 16.49
C ALA A 436 -29.25 25.37 16.67
N LYS A 437 -28.52 25.13 17.76
CA LYS A 437 -27.23 25.75 18.02
C LYS A 437 -26.11 24.91 17.41
N VAL A 438 -25.26 25.52 16.59
CA VAL A 438 -24.16 24.84 15.91
C VAL A 438 -22.82 25.52 16.21
N ALA A 439 -21.76 24.73 16.40
CA ALA A 439 -20.44 25.27 16.75
C ALA A 439 -19.27 24.39 16.30
N LEU A 440 -18.14 25.01 15.95
CA LEU A 440 -16.83 24.36 15.77
C LEU A 440 -15.83 24.94 16.78
N PRO A 441 -15.91 24.56 18.08
CA PRO A 441 -15.21 25.25 19.17
C PRO A 441 -13.72 24.89 19.28
N PHE A 442 -13.11 24.27 18.27
CA PHE A 442 -11.77 23.67 18.36
C PHE A 442 -10.70 24.68 18.81
N ALA A 443 -10.66 25.87 18.22
CA ALA A 443 -9.70 26.91 18.59
C ALA A 443 -9.87 27.37 20.06
N ARG A 444 -11.11 27.40 20.58
CA ARG A 444 -11.39 27.71 21.99
C ARG A 444 -10.92 26.61 22.95
N LEU A 445 -10.68 25.40 22.43
CA LEU A 445 -10.17 24.25 23.18
C LEU A 445 -8.68 23.98 22.94
N GLY A 446 -8.00 24.82 22.14
CA GLY A 446 -6.60 24.57 21.75
C GLY A 446 -6.42 23.36 20.83
N LEU A 447 -7.46 23.01 20.07
CA LEU A 447 -7.47 21.89 19.13
C LEU A 447 -7.54 22.38 17.67
N SER A 448 -7.10 21.52 16.75
CA SER A 448 -7.25 21.74 15.31
C SER A 448 -8.53 21.08 14.78
N LEU A 449 -8.80 21.32 13.50
CA LEU A 449 -9.87 20.64 12.75
C LEU A 449 -9.63 19.13 12.65
N GLU A 450 -10.73 18.38 12.70
CA GLU A 450 -10.78 16.91 12.66
C GLU A 450 -11.86 16.42 11.69
N SER A 451 -12.12 15.11 11.58
CA SER A 451 -13.23 14.54 10.80
C SER A 451 -13.31 14.99 9.35
N CYS A 452 -12.15 15.17 8.70
CA CYS A 452 -12.05 15.72 7.35
C CYS A 452 -12.69 17.12 7.18
N SER A 453 -12.97 17.84 8.27
CA SER A 453 -13.70 19.12 8.22
C SER A 453 -12.95 20.21 7.47
N ALA A 454 -11.62 20.20 7.50
CA ALA A 454 -10.79 21.10 6.69
C ALA A 454 -10.99 20.91 5.17
N TYR A 455 -11.41 19.72 4.73
CA TYR A 455 -11.77 19.45 3.32
C TYR A 455 -13.17 19.96 3.00
N PHE A 456 -14.17 19.58 3.80
CA PHE A 456 -15.57 19.82 3.48
C PHE A 456 -16.04 21.24 3.80
N LEU A 457 -15.70 21.79 4.96
CA LEU A 457 -16.23 23.08 5.43
C LEU A 457 -16.05 24.23 4.40
N PRO A 458 -14.85 24.49 3.85
CA PRO A 458 -14.68 25.56 2.87
C PRO A 458 -15.45 25.32 1.56
N ARG A 459 -15.76 24.07 1.21
CA ARG A 459 -16.58 23.72 0.04
C ARG A 459 -18.07 23.96 0.28
N LEU A 460 -18.51 23.93 1.54
CA LEU A 460 -19.91 24.12 1.91
C LEU A 460 -20.27 25.59 2.15
N VAL A 461 -19.41 26.34 2.85
CA VAL A 461 -19.71 27.74 3.22
C VAL A 461 -18.79 28.77 2.54
N GLY A 462 -17.82 28.31 1.76
CA GLY A 462 -16.76 29.17 1.22
C GLY A 462 -15.63 29.42 2.22
N LEU A 463 -14.42 29.65 1.71
CA LEU A 463 -13.20 29.75 2.54
C LEU A 463 -13.27 30.89 3.57
N ALA A 464 -13.80 32.05 3.21
CA ALA A 464 -13.87 33.21 4.11
C ALA A 464 -14.75 32.94 5.35
N LYS A 465 -15.95 32.39 5.16
CA LYS A 465 -16.84 32.01 6.27
C LYS A 465 -16.24 30.87 7.09
N ALA A 466 -15.64 29.88 6.42
CA ALA A 466 -14.96 28.78 7.09
C ALA A 466 -13.87 29.28 8.04
N MET A 467 -12.98 30.19 7.59
CA MET A 467 -11.95 30.79 8.44
C MET A 467 -12.55 31.56 9.63
N HIS A 468 -13.61 32.33 9.42
CA HIS A 468 -14.31 33.04 10.50
C HIS A 468 -14.82 32.05 11.56
N ILE A 469 -15.57 31.02 11.14
CA ILE A 469 -16.19 30.05 12.04
C ILE A 469 -15.11 29.34 12.89
N VAL A 470 -14.04 28.85 12.26
CA VAL A 470 -13.04 28.03 12.95
C VAL A 470 -12.07 28.85 13.81
N THR A 471 -11.82 30.11 13.44
CA THR A 471 -10.94 31.01 14.21
C THR A 471 -11.63 31.54 15.46
N THR A 472 -12.90 31.93 15.33
CA THR A 472 -13.68 32.46 16.46
C THR A 472 -14.17 31.36 17.40
N GLY A 473 -14.48 30.17 16.84
CA GLY A 473 -15.06 29.05 17.57
C GLY A 473 -16.42 29.37 18.21
N GLU A 474 -17.16 30.37 17.72
CA GLU A 474 -18.43 30.79 18.29
C GLU A 474 -19.55 29.75 18.11
N THR A 475 -20.64 29.94 18.86
CA THR A 475 -21.89 29.21 18.66
C THR A 475 -22.86 30.06 17.88
N TYR A 476 -23.40 29.49 16.80
CA TYR A 476 -24.35 30.13 15.91
C TYR A 476 -25.70 29.43 15.98
N PHE A 477 -26.78 30.12 15.66
CA PHE A 477 -28.01 29.44 15.28
C PHE A 477 -27.87 28.88 13.86
N ALA A 478 -28.53 27.79 13.53
CA ALA A 478 -28.51 27.20 12.18
C ALA A 478 -28.99 28.19 11.10
N SER A 479 -29.79 29.19 11.48
CA SER A 479 -30.27 30.29 10.65
C SER A 479 -29.27 31.42 10.40
N ASP A 480 -28.14 31.45 11.13
CA ASP A 480 -27.14 32.51 10.97
C ASP A 480 -26.49 32.46 9.56
N PRO A 481 -26.32 33.61 8.86
CA PRO A 481 -25.75 33.66 7.51
C PRO A 481 -24.35 33.06 7.34
N LEU A 482 -23.58 32.91 8.43
CA LEU A 482 -22.27 32.26 8.39
C LEU A 482 -22.38 30.75 8.21
N VAL A 483 -23.39 30.11 8.82
CA VAL A 483 -23.55 28.65 8.87
C VAL A 483 -24.76 28.13 8.10
N SER A 484 -25.75 28.97 7.80
CA SER A 484 -26.95 28.57 7.07
C SER A 484 -26.68 27.95 5.69
N PRO A 485 -25.59 28.28 4.95
CA PRO A 485 -25.24 27.56 3.72
C PRO A 485 -24.88 26.08 3.93
N LEU A 486 -24.65 25.62 5.16
CA LEU A 486 -24.47 24.19 5.46
C LEU A 486 -25.74 23.37 5.19
N PHE A 487 -26.92 24.01 5.22
CA PHE A 487 -28.23 23.37 5.21
C PHE A 487 -28.97 23.67 3.91
N SER A 488 -29.54 22.63 3.28
CA SER A 488 -30.41 22.80 2.11
C SER A 488 -31.79 23.35 2.50
N LYS A 489 -32.22 23.11 3.74
CA LYS A 489 -33.48 23.60 4.29
C LYS A 489 -33.41 23.79 5.80
N LEU A 490 -33.99 24.88 6.27
CA LEU A 490 -34.23 25.15 7.68
C LEU A 490 -35.72 24.93 7.99
N LEU A 491 -36.01 24.20 9.06
CA LEU A 491 -37.37 23.86 9.47
C LEU A 491 -37.75 24.57 10.79
N PRO A 492 -39.06 24.85 11.01
CA PRO A 492 -39.53 25.53 12.22
C PRO A 492 -39.29 24.77 13.52
N THR A 493 -39.43 23.44 13.53
CA THR A 493 -39.33 22.61 14.75
C THR A 493 -38.36 21.43 14.61
N PRO A 494 -37.82 20.89 15.72
CA PRO A 494 -37.05 19.64 15.72
C PRO A 494 -37.77 18.47 15.05
N GLU A 495 -39.06 18.29 15.36
CA GLU A 495 -39.87 17.16 14.91
C GLU A 495 -40.12 17.25 13.40
N GLU A 496 -40.47 18.43 12.89
CA GLU A 496 -40.64 18.67 11.45
C GLU A 496 -39.31 18.47 10.69
N THR A 497 -38.17 18.77 11.32
CA THR A 497 -36.85 18.55 10.72
C THR A 497 -36.61 17.07 10.46
N VAL A 498 -36.91 16.20 11.44
CA VAL A 498 -36.74 14.75 11.29
C VAL A 498 -37.78 14.18 10.32
N ALA A 499 -39.05 14.60 10.43
CA ALA A 499 -40.11 14.17 9.53
C ALA A 499 -39.80 14.51 8.07
N TYR A 500 -39.34 15.74 7.80
CA TYR A 500 -38.94 16.16 6.45
C TYR A 500 -37.75 15.35 5.91
N ALA A 501 -36.76 15.04 6.75
CA ALA A 501 -35.63 14.23 6.33
C ALA A 501 -36.04 12.79 5.98
N VAL A 502 -36.98 12.20 6.73
CA VAL A 502 -37.56 10.88 6.44
C VAL A 502 -38.35 10.92 5.13
N GLU A 503 -39.23 11.91 4.95
CA GLU A 503 -39.98 12.09 3.70
C GLU A 503 -39.04 12.22 2.49
N LEU A 504 -37.99 13.03 2.62
CA LEU A 504 -36.98 13.22 1.58
C LEU A 504 -36.21 11.92 1.28
N ALA A 505 -35.80 11.18 2.31
CA ALA A 505 -35.12 9.91 2.15
C ALA A 505 -36.01 8.85 1.49
N SER A 506 -37.30 8.79 1.85
CA SER A 506 -38.29 7.91 1.22
C SER A 506 -38.48 8.28 -0.25
N ASN A 507 -38.62 9.57 -0.57
CA ASN A 507 -38.74 10.04 -1.93
C ASN A 507 -37.51 9.64 -2.78
N ILE A 508 -36.30 9.83 -2.26
CA ILE A 508 -35.05 9.43 -2.91
C ILE A 508 -35.01 7.91 -3.09
N GLY A 509 -35.34 7.14 -2.05
CA GLY A 509 -35.31 5.69 -2.06
C GLY A 509 -36.25 5.06 -3.08
N GLU A 510 -37.41 5.67 -3.32
CA GLU A 510 -38.43 5.23 -4.27
C GLU A 510 -38.21 5.72 -5.70
N ASN A 511 -37.70 6.95 -5.86
CA ASN A 511 -37.77 7.65 -7.14
C ASN A 511 -36.42 7.94 -7.79
N THR A 512 -35.31 7.43 -7.24
CA THR A 512 -33.97 7.68 -7.79
C THR A 512 -33.11 6.42 -7.88
N SER A 513 -32.23 6.41 -8.88
CA SER A 513 -31.17 5.40 -9.02
C SER A 513 -30.07 5.64 -7.98
N LEU A 514 -29.76 4.61 -7.20
CA LEU A 514 -28.65 4.63 -6.23
C LEU A 514 -27.31 4.91 -6.92
N THR A 515 -27.05 4.17 -8.00
CA THR A 515 -25.79 4.26 -8.75
C THR A 515 -25.60 5.65 -9.36
N SER A 516 -26.65 6.18 -10.00
CA SER A 516 -26.59 7.54 -10.57
C SER A 516 -26.38 8.59 -9.48
N THR A 517 -27.10 8.48 -8.35
CA THR A 517 -26.98 9.40 -7.21
C THR A 517 -25.56 9.40 -6.64
N LYS A 518 -24.96 8.21 -6.48
CA LYS A 518 -23.59 8.08 -5.97
C LYS A 518 -22.56 8.70 -6.91
N LEU A 519 -22.62 8.37 -8.20
CA LEU A 519 -21.65 8.86 -9.19
C LEU A 519 -21.77 10.37 -9.39
N MET A 520 -23.00 10.92 -9.43
CA MET A 520 -23.21 12.37 -9.48
C MET A 520 -22.66 13.07 -8.24
N ARG A 521 -22.93 12.55 -7.03
CA ARG A 521 -22.37 13.11 -5.79
C ARG A 521 -20.85 13.16 -5.84
N ASP A 522 -20.24 12.06 -6.26
CA ASP A 522 -18.80 11.96 -6.30
C ASP A 522 -18.18 12.87 -7.36
N MET A 523 -18.84 13.10 -8.51
CA MET A 523 -18.33 14.01 -9.54
C MET A 523 -18.33 15.46 -9.02
N LEU A 524 -19.34 15.82 -8.23
CA LEU A 524 -19.41 17.14 -7.59
C LEU A 524 -18.37 17.31 -6.48
N LEU A 525 -18.04 16.25 -5.74
CA LEU A 525 -17.10 16.30 -4.61
C LEU A 525 -15.65 16.15 -5.02
N TYR A 526 -15.38 15.33 -6.04
CA TYR A 526 -14.05 14.95 -6.51
C TYR A 526 -13.91 15.33 -7.99
N ASN A 527 -14.06 16.62 -8.25
CA ASN A 527 -14.00 17.20 -9.58
C ASN A 527 -12.55 17.34 -10.09
N SER A 528 -12.41 17.55 -11.40
CA SER A 528 -11.13 17.85 -12.04
C SER A 528 -10.81 19.35 -12.01
N GLU A 529 -9.56 19.71 -12.32
CA GLU A 529 -9.10 21.11 -12.28
C GLU A 529 -9.66 21.95 -13.43
N THR A 530 -9.98 21.33 -14.56
CA THR A 530 -10.48 22.00 -15.76
C THR A 530 -11.85 21.47 -16.24
N PRO A 531 -12.64 22.30 -16.94
CA PRO A 531 -13.88 21.83 -17.58
C PRO A 531 -13.64 20.69 -18.59
N GLU A 532 -12.51 20.67 -19.29
CA GLU A 532 -12.22 19.63 -20.29
C GLU A 532 -11.93 18.27 -19.63
N GLU A 533 -11.17 18.24 -18.53
CA GLU A 533 -10.95 17.01 -17.76
C GLU A 533 -12.25 16.51 -17.12
N MET A 534 -13.06 17.43 -16.60
CA MET A 534 -14.38 17.08 -16.07
C MET A 534 -15.29 16.51 -17.16
N HIS A 535 -15.26 17.07 -18.38
CA HIS A 535 -16.02 16.54 -19.50
C HIS A 535 -15.55 15.14 -19.93
N LYS A 536 -14.24 14.87 -19.92
CA LYS A 536 -13.70 13.53 -20.19
C LYS A 536 -14.19 12.52 -19.15
N LEU A 537 -14.28 12.93 -17.89
CA LEU A 537 -14.80 12.09 -16.82
C LEU A 537 -16.32 11.89 -16.93
N ASP A 538 -17.10 12.97 -17.05
CA ASP A 538 -18.57 12.88 -17.10
C ASP A 538 -19.06 12.10 -18.32
N SER A 539 -18.37 12.19 -19.46
CA SER A 539 -18.68 11.41 -20.66
C SER A 539 -18.49 9.91 -20.43
N LYS A 540 -17.40 9.51 -19.76
CA LYS A 540 -17.12 8.11 -19.41
C LYS A 540 -18.15 7.58 -18.41
N VAL A 541 -18.44 8.35 -17.36
CA VAL A 541 -19.46 7.99 -16.37
C VAL A 541 -20.83 7.87 -17.02
N PHE A 542 -21.22 8.84 -17.85
CA PHE A 542 -22.51 8.88 -18.53
C PHE A 542 -22.69 7.67 -19.44
N ILE A 543 -21.73 7.39 -20.33
CA ILE A 543 -21.86 6.27 -21.27
C ILE A 543 -21.89 4.91 -20.56
N SER A 544 -21.19 4.75 -19.43
CA SER A 544 -21.28 3.54 -18.59
C SER A 544 -22.67 3.28 -18.01
N LEU A 545 -23.51 4.32 -17.86
CA LEU A 545 -24.87 4.19 -17.34
C LEU A 545 -25.93 4.04 -18.45
N VAL A 546 -25.64 4.44 -19.69
CA VAL A 546 -26.56 4.30 -20.81
C VAL A 546 -26.86 2.82 -21.05
N GLY A 547 -28.15 2.46 -21.07
CA GLY A 547 -28.59 1.07 -21.24
C GLY A 547 -28.50 0.21 -19.97
N SER A 548 -28.02 0.75 -18.85
CA SER A 548 -28.08 0.05 -17.55
C SER A 548 -29.52 -0.24 -17.12
N GLN A 549 -29.69 -1.19 -16.20
CA GLN A 549 -30.99 -1.57 -15.64
C GLN A 549 -31.80 -0.35 -15.18
N ASP A 550 -31.17 0.54 -14.39
CA ASP A 550 -31.81 1.74 -13.89
C ASP A 550 -32.12 2.74 -15.02
N ASN A 551 -31.24 2.88 -16.03
CA ASN A 551 -31.52 3.77 -17.16
C ASN A 551 -32.76 3.32 -17.96
N VAL A 552 -32.84 2.02 -18.27
CA VAL A 552 -34.01 1.44 -18.96
C VAL A 552 -35.28 1.58 -18.11
N ALA A 553 -35.19 1.33 -16.80
CA ALA A 553 -36.31 1.49 -15.87
C ALA A 553 -36.80 2.95 -15.81
N GLY A 554 -35.87 3.92 -15.77
CA GLY A 554 -36.17 5.35 -15.79
C GLY A 554 -36.90 5.78 -17.07
N ILE A 555 -36.38 5.40 -18.25
CA ILE A 555 -37.02 5.69 -19.55
C ILE A 555 -38.43 5.10 -19.60
N LYS A 556 -38.60 3.84 -19.14
CA LYS A 556 -39.90 3.17 -19.07
C LYS A 556 -40.86 3.89 -18.11
N GLY A 557 -40.39 4.32 -16.95
CA GLY A 557 -41.18 5.06 -15.97
C GLY A 557 -41.75 6.35 -16.56
N ILE A 558 -40.90 7.15 -17.23
CA ILE A 558 -41.32 8.39 -17.92
C ILE A 558 -42.32 8.08 -19.04
N THR A 559 -41.98 7.13 -19.93
CA THR A 559 -42.80 6.82 -21.12
C THR A 559 -44.18 6.30 -20.74
N LYS A 560 -44.26 5.46 -19.71
CA LYS A 560 -45.52 4.86 -19.22
C LYS A 560 -46.22 5.69 -18.14
N LYS A 561 -45.64 6.82 -17.71
CA LYS A 561 -46.13 7.65 -16.60
C LYS A 561 -46.37 6.85 -15.31
N GLN A 562 -45.40 6.02 -14.95
CA GLN A 562 -45.42 5.18 -13.75
C GLN A 562 -44.12 5.36 -12.95
N HIS A 563 -44.11 4.91 -11.69
CA HIS A 563 -42.87 4.87 -10.91
C HIS A 563 -41.85 3.95 -11.58
N PRO A 564 -40.59 4.40 -11.75
CA PRO A 564 -39.51 3.56 -12.24
C PRO A 564 -39.12 2.52 -11.19
N ASP A 565 -38.85 1.29 -11.63
CA ASP A 565 -38.29 0.24 -10.77
C ASP A 565 -36.76 0.31 -10.84
N PHE A 566 -36.18 1.18 -10.00
CA PHE A 566 -34.73 1.32 -9.90
C PHE A 566 -34.14 0.20 -9.04
N SER A 567 -34.11 -1.04 -9.52
CA SER A 567 -33.55 -2.17 -8.78
C SER A 567 -32.04 -2.38 -8.96
N GLY A 568 -31.37 -1.51 -9.74
CA GLY A 568 -29.93 -1.58 -9.95
C GLY A 568 -29.14 -1.35 -8.66
N THR A 569 -28.07 -2.13 -8.48
CA THR A 569 -27.13 -2.00 -7.35
C THR A 569 -25.83 -1.36 -7.85
N PHE A 570 -25.02 -0.83 -6.93
CA PHE A 570 -23.75 -0.21 -7.31
C PHE A 570 -22.72 -1.29 -7.68
N ASP A 571 -22.69 -1.68 -8.96
CA ASP A 571 -21.69 -2.62 -9.48
C ASP A 571 -20.40 -1.87 -9.82
N ARG A 572 -19.34 -2.17 -9.05
CA ARG A 572 -18.00 -1.61 -9.29
C ARG A 572 -17.41 -2.05 -10.63
N ASN A 573 -17.84 -3.19 -11.19
CA ASN A 573 -17.35 -3.66 -12.49
C ASN A 573 -17.95 -2.86 -13.65
N ALA A 574 -19.15 -2.31 -13.47
CA ALA A 574 -19.79 -1.45 -14.48
C ALA A 574 -19.11 -0.08 -14.61
N VAL A 575 -18.39 0.36 -13.57
CA VAL A 575 -17.64 1.63 -13.53
C VAL A 575 -16.22 1.38 -12.98
N PRO A 576 -15.35 0.68 -13.73
CA PRO A 576 -14.08 0.16 -13.20
C PRO A 576 -13.05 1.25 -12.89
N PHE A 577 -13.22 2.45 -13.45
CA PHE A 577 -12.41 3.63 -13.17
C PHE A 577 -12.87 4.41 -11.92
N TRP A 578 -13.93 3.96 -11.23
CA TRP A 578 -14.34 4.52 -9.95
C TRP A 578 -13.63 3.82 -8.77
N PRO A 579 -13.17 4.56 -7.74
CA PRO A 579 -13.11 6.02 -7.63
C PRO A 579 -12.02 6.64 -8.54
N TRP A 580 -12.39 7.62 -9.37
CA TRP A 580 -11.47 8.26 -10.34
C TRP A 580 -10.48 9.24 -9.71
N TRP A 581 -10.71 9.66 -8.47
CA TRP A 581 -9.76 10.46 -7.69
C TRP A 581 -8.66 9.61 -7.04
N ASP A 582 -8.76 8.29 -7.16
CA ASP A 582 -7.69 7.37 -6.77
C ASP A 582 -6.83 7.08 -8.00
N ALA A 583 -5.69 7.79 -8.11
CA ALA A 583 -4.78 7.71 -9.24
C ALA A 583 -4.32 6.26 -9.55
N GLU A 584 -4.26 5.39 -8.52
CA GLU A 584 -3.90 3.97 -8.69
C GLU A 584 -4.98 3.18 -9.46
N LYS A 585 -6.26 3.58 -9.39
CA LYS A 585 -7.36 2.93 -10.11
C LYS A 585 -7.62 3.52 -11.49
N ASP A 586 -7.38 4.82 -11.69
CA ASP A 586 -7.42 5.42 -13.03
C ASP A 586 -6.32 4.79 -13.93
N GLU A 587 -5.11 4.53 -13.40
CA GLU A 587 -4.05 3.80 -14.12
C GLU A 587 -4.40 2.34 -14.43
N GLN A 588 -4.96 1.58 -13.47
CA GLN A 588 -5.41 0.20 -13.70
C GLN A 588 -6.52 0.10 -14.76
N SER A 589 -7.41 1.10 -14.82
CA SER A 589 -8.47 1.15 -15.84
C SER A 589 -7.94 1.50 -17.23
N ARG A 590 -6.90 2.34 -17.32
CA ARG A 590 -6.19 2.65 -18.58
C ARG A 590 -5.33 1.51 -19.10
N ALA A 591 -4.83 0.63 -18.23
CA ALA A 591 -4.04 -0.54 -18.63
C ALA A 591 -4.89 -1.71 -19.19
N LYS A 592 -6.23 -1.65 -19.05
CA LYS A 592 -7.18 -2.66 -19.54
C LYS A 592 -7.89 -2.28 -20.85
N LEU A 593 -7.73 -1.04 -21.32
CA LEU A 593 -8.17 -0.54 -22.63
C LEU A 593 -6.97 -0.52 -23.58
#